data_AF-A0A914V6I2-F1
#
_entry.id   AF-A0A914V6I2-F1
#
_cell.length_a   1.000
_cell.length_b   1.000
_cell.length_c   1.000
_cell.angle_alpha   90.00
_cell.angle_beta   90.00
_cell.angle_gamma   90.00
#
_symmetry.space_group_name_H-M   'P 1'
#
loop_
_entity.id
_entity.type
_entity.pdbx_description
1 polymer ?
#
loop_
_entity_poly.entity_id
_entity_poly.type
_entity_poly.pdbx_seq_one_letter_code
_entity_poly.pdbx_strand_id
1 'polypeptide(L)'
;MNSLHELCPEERIHIGEKSLSFCNIFLEEMAKEARNIINNICDQQCVLADKLLPKHCAQLISDAMQQKNQAAKRDKKDKAATQVVAQLPGDESYRKSREDMTLMDKLHIALTELCFSINYFNSISVWEHIFSPKEYLTQQLETRFNKALVGMAMYNPETQVIAKPTELLNSVRAYMSVLQSLENYVTVDVTRLFNNVLLQQTQPQDCHGEDTITTLYTKWYLEVLLRKVSASQILYSGHLCSFVNSTSSDQAIPFNAEEFTDFNG
;
A
#
# COMPACT_ATOMS: atom_id res chain seq x y z
N MET A 1 36.64 18.69 19.26
CA MET A 1 37.94 18.07 19.64
C MET A 1 38.16 16.88 18.73
N ASN A 2 39.27 16.87 18.00
CA ASN A 2 39.66 15.75 17.15
C ASN A 2 40.48 14.79 18.02
N SER A 3 40.13 13.51 18.07
CA SER A 3 40.79 12.50 18.91
C SER A 3 42.11 11.99 18.33
N LEU A 4 42.55 12.56 17.20
CA LEU A 4 43.73 12.17 16.46
C LEU A 4 44.94 13.03 16.87
N HIS A 5 46.10 12.40 17.04
CA HIS A 5 47.37 13.06 17.33
C HIS A 5 48.44 12.69 16.29
N GLU A 6 49.28 13.66 15.89
CA GLU A 6 50.32 13.44 14.87
C GLU A 6 51.38 12.39 15.28
N LEU A 7 51.59 12.21 16.58
CA LEU A 7 52.52 11.21 17.13
C LEU A 7 51.98 9.77 17.17
N CYS A 8 50.72 9.54 16.80
CA CYS A 8 50.12 8.20 16.67
C CYS A 8 49.37 8.12 15.33
N PRO A 9 50.07 8.16 14.18
CA PRO A 9 49.40 8.09 12.88
C PRO A 9 48.75 6.71 12.59
N GLU A 10 49.16 5.66 13.30
CA GLU A 10 48.71 4.28 13.09
C GLU A 10 47.21 4.10 13.39
N GLU A 11 46.67 4.80 14.39
CA GLU A 11 45.26 4.72 14.76
C GLU A 11 44.34 5.55 13.83
N ARG A 12 44.91 6.49 13.05
CA ARG A 12 44.13 7.45 12.26
C ARG A 12 43.22 6.78 11.23
N ILE A 13 43.75 5.81 10.49
CA ILE A 13 42.98 5.09 9.47
C ILE A 13 41.86 4.29 10.13
N HIS A 14 42.18 3.57 11.22
CA HIS A 14 41.21 2.73 11.92
C HIS A 14 40.04 3.55 12.50
N ILE A 15 40.35 4.67 13.18
CA ILE A 15 39.33 5.57 13.73
C ILE A 15 38.50 6.19 12.60
N GLY A 16 39.15 6.59 11.49
CA GLY A 16 38.51 7.13 10.30
C GLY A 16 37.48 6.15 9.72
N GLU A 17 37.90 4.93 9.39
CA GLU A 17 37.01 3.89 8.85
C GLU A 17 35.86 3.57 9.80
N LYS A 18 36.13 3.54 11.12
CA LYS A 18 35.09 3.30 12.12
C LYS A 18 34.07 4.44 12.17
N SER A 19 34.51 5.68 12.04
CA SER A 19 33.61 6.85 11.99
C SER A 19 32.69 6.82 10.77
N LEU A 20 33.21 6.42 9.60
CA LEU A 20 32.42 6.25 8.38
C LEU A 20 31.38 5.13 8.55
N SER A 21 31.81 3.97 9.08
CA SER A 21 30.92 2.84 9.33
C SER A 21 29.77 3.20 10.26
N PHE A 22 30.05 3.89 11.36
CA PHE A 22 28.99 4.33 12.29
C PHE A 22 28.07 5.37 11.66
N CYS A 23 28.60 6.35 10.92
CA CYS A 23 27.77 7.33 10.23
C CYS A 23 26.79 6.64 9.26
N ASN A 24 27.29 5.69 8.46
CA ASN A 24 26.46 4.92 7.55
C ASN A 24 25.37 4.12 8.29
N ILE A 25 25.74 3.39 9.36
CA ILE A 25 24.79 2.59 10.15
C ILE A 25 23.68 3.47 10.75
N PHE A 26 24.04 4.62 11.33
CA PHE A 26 23.03 5.48 11.96
C PHE A 26 22.04 6.04 10.94
N LEU A 27 22.52 6.52 9.79
CA LEU A 27 21.65 7.05 8.74
C LEU A 27 20.75 5.95 8.13
N GLU A 28 21.30 4.75 7.94
CA GLU A 28 20.58 3.59 7.45
C GLU A 28 19.44 3.18 8.42
N GLU A 29 19.73 3.09 9.72
CA GLU A 29 18.72 2.71 10.72
C GLU A 29 17.64 3.78 10.89
N MET A 30 18.00 5.07 10.84
CA MET A 30 17.02 6.16 10.83
C MET A 30 16.08 6.08 9.60
N ALA A 31 16.64 5.83 8.42
CA ALA A 31 15.86 5.68 7.20
C ALA A 31 14.95 4.46 7.22
N LYS A 32 15.44 3.31 7.72
CA LYS A 32 14.64 2.08 7.89
C LYS A 32 13.48 2.30 8.84
N GLU A 33 13.70 3.01 9.95
CA GLU A 33 12.64 3.26 10.92
C GLU A 33 11.58 4.21 10.37
N ALA A 34 11.99 5.27 9.67
CA ALA A 34 11.06 6.16 8.97
C ALA A 34 10.23 5.39 7.93
N ARG A 35 10.87 4.52 7.14
CA ARG A 35 10.21 3.62 6.18
C ARG A 35 9.21 2.69 6.88
N ASN A 36 9.53 2.13 8.05
CA ASN A 36 8.61 1.26 8.81
C ASN A 36 7.35 2.02 9.24
N ILE A 37 7.53 3.23 9.78
CA ILE A 37 6.43 4.08 10.22
C ILE A 37 5.55 4.46 9.03
N ILE A 38 6.15 4.90 7.93
CA ILE A 38 5.44 5.23 6.68
C ILE A 38 4.67 4.02 6.17
N ASN A 39 5.28 2.84 6.19
CA ASN A 39 4.60 1.63 5.76
C ASN A 39 3.35 1.33 6.60
N ASN A 40 3.45 1.45 7.92
CA ASN A 40 2.30 1.24 8.79
C ASN A 40 1.19 2.27 8.51
N ILE A 41 1.54 3.53 8.23
CA ILE A 41 0.57 4.56 7.82
C ILE A 41 -0.08 4.17 6.49
N CYS A 42 0.69 3.73 5.50
CA CYS A 42 0.17 3.24 4.23
C CYS A 42 -0.80 2.07 4.42
N ASP A 43 -0.45 1.09 5.25
CA ASP A 43 -1.29 -0.08 5.53
C ASP A 43 -2.63 0.35 6.17
N GLN A 44 -2.61 1.27 7.14
CA GLN A 44 -3.84 1.83 7.72
C GLN A 44 -4.68 2.59 6.68
N GLN A 45 -4.05 3.39 5.83
CA GLN A 45 -4.76 4.14 4.78
C GLN A 45 -5.33 3.21 3.70
N CYS A 46 -4.65 2.11 3.36
CA CYS A 46 -5.21 1.10 2.45
C CYS A 46 -6.44 0.42 3.06
N VAL A 47 -6.45 0.14 4.37
CA VAL A 47 -7.62 -0.40 5.07
C VAL A 47 -8.78 0.61 5.05
N LEU A 48 -8.53 1.89 5.27
CA LEU A 48 -9.57 2.93 5.18
C LEU A 48 -10.09 3.08 3.75
N ALA A 49 -9.22 3.02 2.75
CA ALA A 49 -9.60 3.04 1.34
C ALA A 49 -10.41 1.80 0.93
N ASP A 50 -10.10 0.62 1.45
CA ASP A 50 -10.88 -0.60 1.20
C ASP A 50 -12.31 -0.48 1.73
N LYS A 51 -12.51 0.11 2.92
CA LYS A 51 -13.85 0.35 3.50
C LYS A 51 -14.77 1.21 2.63
N LEU A 52 -14.19 1.99 1.71
CA LEU A 52 -14.94 2.82 0.76
C LEU A 52 -15.35 2.06 -0.51
N LEU A 53 -14.90 0.82 -0.69
CA LEU A 53 -15.25 0.04 -1.87
C LEU A 53 -16.75 -0.34 -1.87
N PRO A 54 -17.39 -0.39 -3.06
CA PRO A 54 -18.82 -0.70 -3.17
C PRO A 54 -19.26 -2.01 -2.53
N LYS A 55 -18.36 -2.99 -2.40
CA LYS A 55 -18.63 -4.29 -1.75
C LYS A 55 -19.16 -4.15 -0.32
N HIS A 56 -18.74 -3.11 0.40
CA HIS A 56 -19.19 -2.87 1.79
C HIS A 56 -20.59 -2.25 1.88
N CYS A 57 -21.14 -1.74 0.76
CA CYS A 57 -22.48 -1.17 0.72
C CYS A 57 -23.60 -2.23 0.63
N ALA A 58 -23.27 -3.50 0.36
CA ALA A 58 -24.26 -4.55 0.13
C ALA A 58 -25.24 -4.72 1.31
N GLN A 59 -24.74 -4.67 2.54
CA GLN A 59 -25.57 -4.80 3.74
C GLN A 59 -26.55 -3.64 3.87
N LEU A 60 -26.11 -2.41 3.61
CA LEU A 60 -26.95 -1.20 3.66
C LEU A 60 -28.11 -1.29 2.66
N ILE A 61 -27.85 -1.82 1.46
CA ILE A 61 -28.88 -2.02 0.43
C ILE A 61 -29.89 -3.08 0.88
N SER A 62 -29.41 -4.22 1.39
CA SER A 62 -30.27 -5.29 1.92
C SER A 62 -31.19 -4.79 3.04
N ASP A 63 -30.63 -4.07 4.01
CA ASP A 63 -31.38 -3.55 5.16
C ASP A 63 -32.43 -2.53 4.72
N ALA A 64 -32.08 -1.61 3.81
CA ALA A 64 -33.02 -0.65 3.26
C ALA A 64 -34.19 -1.33 2.50
N MET A 65 -33.89 -2.39 1.74
CA MET A 65 -34.90 -3.15 1.02
C MET A 65 -35.84 -3.93 1.96
N GLN A 66 -35.30 -4.53 3.02
CA GLN A 66 -36.08 -5.20 4.05
C GLN A 66 -37.00 -4.22 4.80
N GLN A 67 -36.48 -3.04 5.17
CA GLN A 67 -37.28 -1.99 5.82
C GLN A 67 -38.42 -1.49 4.93
N LYS A 68 -38.17 -1.29 3.62
CA LYS A 68 -39.20 -0.90 2.65
C LYS A 68 -40.30 -1.97 2.54
N ASN A 69 -39.92 -3.24 2.48
CA ASN A 69 -40.87 -4.36 2.41
C ASN A 69 -41.68 -4.54 3.70
N GLN A 70 -41.09 -4.27 4.86
CA GLN A 70 -41.78 -4.31 6.15
C GLN A 70 -42.72 -3.09 6.35
N ALA A 71 -42.32 -1.90 5.91
CA ALA A 71 -43.14 -0.70 5.94
C ALA A 71 -44.36 -0.79 5.00
N ALA A 72 -44.26 -1.57 3.90
CA ALA A 72 -45.39 -1.88 3.03
C ALA A 72 -46.38 -2.90 3.62
N LYS A 73 -46.01 -3.61 4.70
CA LYS A 73 -46.80 -4.69 5.33
C LYS A 73 -47.36 -4.36 6.72
N ARG A 74 -47.00 -3.21 7.33
CA ARG A 74 -47.45 -2.83 8.69
C ARG A 74 -48.11 -1.45 8.70
N ASP A 75 -49.32 -1.38 9.25
CA ASP A 75 -49.92 -0.13 9.71
C ASP A 75 -49.04 0.54 10.78
N LYS A 76 -48.97 1.87 10.72
CA LYS A 76 -48.11 2.75 11.53
C LYS A 76 -48.24 2.50 13.04
N LYS A 77 -47.42 1.61 13.61
CA LYS A 77 -46.97 1.69 15.01
C LYS A 77 -45.75 0.79 15.20
N ASP A 78 -44.85 1.25 16.06
CA ASP A 78 -43.60 0.61 16.46
C ASP A 78 -42.40 0.77 15.50
N LYS A 79 -41.89 2.00 15.44
CA LYS A 79 -40.49 2.29 15.08
C LYS A 79 -39.67 2.50 16.35
N ALA A 80 -39.18 1.41 16.93
CA ALA A 80 -38.09 1.44 17.90
C ALA A 80 -37.39 0.07 17.90
N ALA A 81 -36.62 -0.19 16.85
CA ALA A 81 -35.64 -1.27 16.86
C ALA A 81 -34.27 -0.62 16.64
N THR A 82 -33.48 -0.63 17.70
CA THR A 82 -32.10 -0.15 17.81
C THR A 82 -31.28 -0.62 16.61
N GLN A 83 -31.05 0.27 15.65
CA GLN A 83 -30.03 0.04 14.62
C GLN A 83 -28.69 0.05 15.35
N VAL A 84 -28.02 -1.11 15.39
CA VAL A 84 -26.59 -1.17 15.66
C VAL A 84 -25.97 -0.37 14.53
N VAL A 85 -25.61 0.89 14.81
CA VAL A 85 -24.93 1.74 13.83
C VAL A 85 -23.56 1.11 13.63
N ALA A 86 -23.41 0.33 12.56
CA ALA A 86 -22.10 -0.09 12.09
C ALA A 86 -21.28 1.19 11.88
N GLN A 87 -20.05 1.23 12.40
CA GLN A 87 -19.17 2.39 12.26
C GLN A 87 -19.04 2.73 10.77
N LEU A 88 -19.45 3.95 10.41
CA LEU A 88 -19.39 4.42 9.04
C LEU A 88 -17.98 4.96 8.76
N PRO A 89 -17.49 4.84 7.52
CA PRO A 89 -16.25 5.50 7.14
C PRO A 89 -16.28 7.00 7.49
N GLY A 90 -15.27 7.46 8.21
CA GLY A 90 -15.19 8.82 8.76
C GLY A 90 -15.42 8.88 10.27
N ASP A 91 -16.09 7.90 10.88
CA ASP A 91 -16.26 7.84 12.34
C ASP A 91 -14.91 7.72 13.05
N GLU A 92 -13.93 7.05 12.43
CA GLU A 92 -12.56 6.94 12.96
C GLU A 92 -11.83 8.29 13.04
N SER A 93 -12.28 9.29 12.26
CA SER A 93 -11.71 10.64 12.24
C SER A 93 -12.41 11.58 13.23
N TYR A 94 -13.56 11.18 13.79
CA TYR A 94 -14.28 11.98 14.79
C TYR A 94 -13.61 11.89 16.16
N ARG A 95 -12.67 12.82 16.42
CA ARG A 95 -11.95 12.89 17.68
C ARG A 95 -12.74 13.62 18.76
N LYS A 96 -12.92 12.96 19.91
CA LYS A 96 -13.56 13.55 21.11
C LYS A 96 -12.56 14.25 22.04
N SER A 97 -11.41 13.63 22.30
CA SER A 97 -10.32 14.19 23.11
C SER A 97 -8.97 13.94 22.44
N ARG A 98 -8.00 14.84 22.68
CA ARG A 98 -6.60 14.66 22.25
C ARG A 98 -5.81 13.72 23.15
N GLU A 99 -6.34 13.41 24.33
CA GLU A 99 -5.76 12.42 25.26
C GLU A 99 -5.93 10.99 24.72
N ASP A 100 -6.95 10.76 23.90
CA ASP A 100 -7.23 9.48 23.24
C ASP A 100 -6.35 9.29 21.99
N MET A 101 -5.10 8.88 22.22
CA MET A 101 -4.11 8.69 21.17
C MET A 101 -4.34 7.42 20.35
N THR A 102 -4.81 7.59 19.11
CA THR A 102 -4.96 6.48 18.16
C THR A 102 -3.61 5.95 17.67
N LEU A 103 -3.62 4.78 17.01
CA LEU A 103 -2.41 4.27 16.34
C LEU A 103 -1.88 5.27 15.31
N MET A 104 -2.77 5.86 14.50
CA MET A 104 -2.39 6.87 13.50
C MET A 104 -1.74 8.09 14.13
N ASP A 105 -2.20 8.53 15.31
CA ASP A 105 -1.59 9.66 16.02
C ASP A 105 -0.17 9.36 16.46
N LYS A 106 0.05 8.17 17.03
CA LYS A 106 1.40 7.73 17.44
C LYS A 106 2.35 7.64 16.26
N LEU A 107 1.88 7.08 15.14
CA LEU A 107 2.66 6.96 13.91
C LEU A 107 3.02 8.34 13.33
N HIS A 108 2.07 9.27 13.24
CA HIS A 108 2.34 10.62 12.70
C HIS A 108 3.28 11.44 13.58
N ILE A 109 3.17 11.33 14.92
CA ILE A 109 4.13 11.99 15.83
C ILE A 109 5.52 11.42 15.60
N ALA A 110 5.67 10.10 15.64
CA ALA A 110 6.96 9.45 15.43
C ALA A 110 7.57 9.80 14.06
N LEU A 111 6.74 9.83 13.02
CA LEU A 111 7.17 10.23 11.67
C LEU A 111 7.66 11.67 11.66
N THR A 112 6.91 12.60 12.25
CA THR A 112 7.27 14.03 12.25
C THR A 112 8.62 14.27 12.93
N GLU A 113 8.84 13.68 14.10
CA GLU A 113 10.09 13.82 14.86
C GLU A 113 11.30 13.21 14.12
N LEU A 114 11.11 12.04 13.51
CA LEU A 114 12.18 11.36 12.78
C LEU A 114 12.49 12.07 11.46
N CYS A 115 11.47 12.50 10.73
CA CYS A 115 11.60 13.31 9.52
C CYS A 115 12.30 14.64 9.80
N PHE A 116 12.00 15.29 10.92
CA PHE A 116 12.73 16.48 11.37
C PHE A 116 14.23 16.19 11.49
N SER A 117 14.59 15.06 12.12
CA SER A 117 15.99 14.65 12.29
C SER A 117 16.69 14.34 10.96
N ILE A 118 16.01 13.66 10.03
CA ILE A 118 16.53 13.34 8.68
C ILE A 118 16.72 14.63 7.86
N ASN A 119 15.82 15.60 8.01
CA ASN A 119 15.84 16.85 7.24
C ASN A 119 16.75 17.92 7.87
N TYR A 120 17.26 17.70 9.08
CA TYR A 120 18.02 18.69 9.84
C TYR A 120 19.31 19.13 9.14
N PHE A 121 20.02 18.18 8.52
CA PHE A 121 21.20 18.45 7.69
C PHE A 121 20.98 17.95 6.25
N ASN A 122 21.30 18.79 5.26
CA ASN A 122 21.33 18.36 3.85
C ASN A 122 22.45 17.36 3.57
N SER A 123 23.59 17.55 4.23
CA SER A 123 24.77 16.70 4.11
C SER A 123 25.60 16.72 5.38
N ILE A 124 26.27 15.60 5.69
CA ILE A 124 27.16 15.42 6.83
C ILE A 124 28.54 15.03 6.28
N SER A 125 29.59 15.78 6.64
CA SER A 125 30.96 15.46 6.23
C SER A 125 31.68 14.71 7.35
N VAL A 126 32.09 13.47 7.11
CA VAL A 126 32.85 12.62 8.05
C VAL A 126 34.09 12.13 7.33
N TRP A 127 35.27 12.47 7.85
CA TRP A 127 36.57 12.05 7.30
C TRP A 127 36.65 12.19 5.76
N GLU A 128 36.38 13.40 5.26
CA GLU A 128 36.38 13.77 3.82
C GLU A 128 35.31 13.08 2.95
N HIS A 129 34.43 12.27 3.54
CA HIS A 129 33.28 11.68 2.87
C HIS A 129 32.01 12.49 3.19
N ILE A 130 31.16 12.66 2.17
CA ILE A 130 29.90 13.39 2.30
C ILE A 130 28.74 12.40 2.29
N PHE A 131 27.95 12.43 3.36
CA PHE A 131 26.73 11.63 3.53
C PHE A 131 25.52 12.53 3.33
N SER A 132 24.48 12.06 2.63
CA SER A 132 23.20 12.78 2.50
C SER A 132 22.07 11.97 3.15
N PRO A 133 21.59 12.35 4.35
CA PRO A 133 20.56 11.59 5.08
C PRO A 133 19.28 11.32 4.27
N LYS A 134 18.88 12.25 3.41
CA LYS A 134 17.67 12.16 2.59
C LYS A 134 17.75 11.08 1.51
N GLU A 135 18.95 10.81 1.00
CA GLU A 135 19.17 9.77 0.00
C GLU A 135 18.95 8.37 0.59
N TYR A 136 19.36 8.14 1.85
CA TYR A 136 19.07 6.89 2.57
C TYR A 136 17.57 6.64 2.67
N LEU A 137 16.79 7.67 3.04
CA LEU A 137 15.34 7.57 3.09
C LEU A 137 14.75 7.29 1.71
N THR A 138 15.16 8.03 0.69
CA THR A 138 14.67 7.88 -0.70
C THR A 138 14.88 6.44 -1.20
N GLN A 139 16.07 5.87 -1.01
CA GLN A 139 16.39 4.50 -1.39
C GLN A 139 15.54 3.46 -0.64
N GLN A 140 15.33 3.67 0.67
CA GLN A 140 14.47 2.78 1.47
C GLN A 140 13.01 2.84 1.02
N LEU A 141 12.51 4.01 0.64
CA LEU A 141 11.14 4.19 0.16
C LEU A 141 10.92 3.59 -1.22
N GLU A 142 11.84 3.79 -2.17
CA GLU A 142 11.77 3.16 -3.50
C GLU A 142 11.72 1.63 -3.38
N THR A 143 12.65 1.06 -2.60
CA THR A 143 12.72 -0.39 -2.37
C THR A 143 11.44 -0.90 -1.72
N ARG A 144 10.92 -0.18 -0.71
CA ARG A 144 9.71 -0.61 0.00
C ARG A 144 8.47 -0.50 -0.87
N PHE A 145 8.36 0.55 -1.68
CA PHE A 145 7.19 0.80 -2.53
C PHE A 145 7.11 -0.23 -3.65
N ASN A 146 8.23 -0.58 -4.29
CA ASN A 146 8.28 -1.66 -5.28
C ASN A 146 7.76 -2.98 -4.66
N LYS A 147 8.32 -3.39 -3.51
CA LYS A 147 7.86 -4.59 -2.78
C LYS A 147 6.40 -4.51 -2.34
N ALA A 148 5.93 -3.33 -1.92
CA ALA A 148 4.54 -3.12 -1.52
C ALA A 148 3.60 -3.35 -2.71
N LEU A 149 3.95 -2.83 -3.89
CA LEU A 149 3.11 -2.88 -5.08
C LEU A 149 2.89 -4.33 -5.54
N VAL A 150 3.95 -5.13 -5.59
CA VAL A 150 3.84 -6.58 -5.86
C VAL A 150 3.07 -7.29 -4.74
N GLY A 151 3.34 -6.96 -3.48
CA GLY A 151 2.63 -7.54 -2.34
C GLY A 151 1.12 -7.25 -2.34
N MET A 152 0.70 -6.05 -2.74
CA MET A 152 -0.70 -5.64 -2.85
C MET A 152 -1.46 -6.39 -3.95
N ALA A 153 -0.77 -6.99 -4.93
CA ALA A 153 -1.41 -7.87 -5.91
C ALA A 153 -1.88 -9.19 -5.29
N MET A 154 -1.42 -9.54 -4.07
CA MET A 154 -1.87 -10.71 -3.29
C MET A 154 -1.86 -12.01 -4.11
N TYR A 155 -0.91 -12.15 -5.04
CA TYR A 155 -0.83 -13.32 -5.89
C TYR A 155 -0.38 -14.54 -5.09
N ASN A 156 -1.20 -15.60 -5.10
CA ASN A 156 -0.86 -16.89 -4.53
C ASN A 156 -0.79 -17.94 -5.65
N PRO A 157 0.40 -18.51 -5.94
CA PRO A 157 0.58 -19.47 -7.03
C PRO A 157 -0.12 -20.82 -6.76
N GLU A 158 -0.34 -21.21 -5.51
CA GLU A 158 -0.99 -22.47 -5.15
C GLU A 158 -2.51 -22.40 -5.36
N THR A 159 -3.13 -21.30 -4.95
CA THR A 159 -4.59 -21.10 -5.06
C THR A 159 -4.99 -20.39 -6.35
N GLN A 160 -4.02 -19.87 -7.10
CA GLN A 160 -4.23 -19.03 -8.29
C GLN A 160 -5.10 -17.80 -8.02
N VAL A 161 -5.08 -17.31 -6.78
CA VAL A 161 -5.81 -16.09 -6.37
C VAL A 161 -4.90 -14.89 -6.62
N ILE A 162 -5.47 -13.83 -7.19
CA ILE A 162 -4.84 -12.53 -7.36
C ILE A 162 -5.87 -11.44 -7.00
N ALA A 163 -5.40 -10.30 -6.50
CA ALA A 163 -6.25 -9.14 -6.24
C ALA A 163 -6.87 -8.63 -7.54
N LYS A 164 -8.07 -8.07 -7.44
CA LYS A 164 -8.71 -7.41 -8.59
C LYS A 164 -7.92 -6.17 -8.98
N PRO A 165 -7.73 -5.87 -10.28
CA PRO A 165 -7.00 -4.67 -10.69
C PRO A 165 -7.59 -3.38 -10.10
N THR A 166 -8.92 -3.24 -10.02
CA THR A 166 -9.56 -2.10 -9.34
C THR A 166 -9.17 -1.96 -7.86
N GLU A 167 -9.12 -3.07 -7.11
CA GLU A 167 -8.77 -3.08 -5.68
C GLU A 167 -7.29 -2.80 -5.46
N LEU A 168 -6.43 -3.36 -6.30
CA LEU A 168 -5.00 -3.05 -6.34
C LEU A 168 -4.79 -1.55 -6.61
N LEU A 169 -5.44 -1.00 -7.64
CA LEU A 169 -5.33 0.40 -8.00
C LEU A 169 -5.80 1.33 -6.88
N ASN A 170 -6.87 0.96 -6.17
CA ASN A 170 -7.33 1.70 -4.98
C ASN A 170 -6.26 1.72 -3.88
N SER A 171 -5.64 0.58 -3.59
CA SER A 171 -4.56 0.47 -2.60
C SER A 171 -3.32 1.25 -3.02
N VAL A 172 -2.91 1.16 -4.30
CA VAL A 172 -1.78 1.92 -4.86
C VAL A 172 -2.03 3.43 -4.73
N ARG A 173 -3.24 3.91 -5.04
CA ARG A 173 -3.60 5.33 -4.87
C ARG A 173 -3.55 5.78 -3.41
N ALA A 174 -4.02 4.96 -2.48
CA ALA A 174 -3.93 5.24 -1.05
C ALA A 174 -2.46 5.33 -0.60
N TYR A 175 -1.62 4.38 -1.04
CA TYR A 175 -0.18 4.36 -0.76
C TYR A 175 0.51 5.62 -1.31
N MET A 176 0.23 5.99 -2.57
CA MET A 176 0.78 7.18 -3.20
C MET A 176 0.34 8.47 -2.49
N SER A 177 -0.90 8.54 -2.02
CA SER A 177 -1.39 9.69 -1.25
C SER A 177 -0.57 9.92 0.03
N VAL A 178 -0.24 8.84 0.76
CA VAL A 178 0.63 8.90 1.94
C VAL A 178 2.04 9.35 1.56
N LEU A 179 2.64 8.75 0.52
CA LEU A 179 3.96 9.14 0.07
C LEU A 179 4.01 10.61 -0.39
N GLN A 180 2.99 11.10 -1.10
CA GLN A 180 2.92 12.51 -1.50
C GLN A 180 2.86 13.43 -0.27
N SER A 181 2.10 13.04 0.77
CA SER A 181 2.02 13.82 2.01
C SER A 181 3.37 13.93 2.75
N LEU A 182 4.31 13.02 2.47
CA LEU A 182 5.66 13.03 3.06
C LEU A 182 6.45 14.29 2.69
N GLU A 183 6.18 14.87 1.52
CA GLU A 183 6.85 16.10 1.05
C GLU A 183 6.67 17.28 2.02
N ASN A 184 5.62 17.25 2.85
CA ASN A 184 5.38 18.25 3.89
C ASN A 184 6.35 18.13 5.08
N TYR A 185 6.97 16.96 5.27
CA TYR A 185 7.84 16.66 6.42
C TYR A 185 9.31 16.58 6.03
N VAL A 186 9.61 16.03 4.85
CA VAL A 186 10.97 15.90 4.30
C VAL A 186 10.98 16.34 2.85
N THR A 187 12.02 17.07 2.48
CA THR A 187 12.28 17.44 1.08
C THR A 187 12.81 16.24 0.28
N VAL A 188 11.90 15.33 -0.08
CA VAL A 188 12.13 14.19 -0.98
C VAL A 188 11.40 14.44 -2.29
N ASP A 189 12.00 14.08 -3.42
CA ASP A 189 11.33 14.12 -4.73
C ASP A 189 10.45 12.88 -4.90
N VAL A 190 9.20 12.97 -4.45
CA VAL A 190 8.26 11.85 -4.52
C VAL A 190 7.80 11.59 -5.96
N THR A 191 7.82 12.61 -6.81
CA THR A 191 7.52 12.46 -8.25
C THR A 191 8.53 11.54 -8.92
N ARG A 192 9.82 11.76 -8.66
CA ARG A 192 10.89 10.88 -9.17
C ARG A 192 10.76 9.46 -8.61
N LEU A 193 10.44 9.32 -7.33
CA LEU A 193 10.20 8.02 -6.69
C LEU A 193 9.07 7.26 -7.40
N PHE A 194 7.93 7.92 -7.68
CA PHE A 194 6.82 7.32 -8.41
C PHE A 194 7.22 6.91 -9.82
N ASN A 195 7.92 7.78 -10.55
CA ASN A 195 8.37 7.47 -11.90
C ASN A 195 9.30 6.26 -11.91
N ASN A 196 10.25 6.18 -10.96
CA ASN A 196 11.19 5.06 -10.86
C ASN A 196 10.45 3.73 -10.61
N VAL A 197 9.55 3.69 -9.62
CA VAL A 197 8.89 2.44 -9.21
C VAL A 197 7.77 2.04 -10.18
N LEU A 198 6.86 2.96 -10.51
CA LEU A 198 5.69 2.63 -11.34
C LEU A 198 6.09 2.29 -12.77
N LEU A 199 7.11 2.95 -13.33
CA LEU A 199 7.59 2.63 -14.67
C LEU A 199 8.21 1.24 -14.73
N GLN A 200 9.00 0.85 -13.71
CA GLN A 200 9.56 -0.51 -13.63
C GLN A 200 8.46 -1.56 -13.61
N GLN A 201 7.36 -1.31 -12.89
CA GLN A 201 6.24 -2.24 -12.79
C GLN A 201 5.48 -2.47 -14.10
N THR A 202 5.74 -1.67 -15.14
CA THR A 202 5.20 -1.88 -16.50
C THR A 202 6.03 -2.89 -17.33
N GLN A 203 7.23 -3.22 -16.87
CA GLN A 203 8.13 -4.16 -17.53
C GLN A 203 7.89 -5.57 -17.02
N PRO A 204 8.34 -6.64 -17.72
CA PRO A 204 8.18 -8.00 -17.22
C PRO A 204 8.92 -8.27 -15.90
N GLN A 205 10.10 -7.66 -15.75
CA GLN A 205 10.93 -7.78 -14.55
C GLN A 205 11.37 -6.39 -14.10
N ASP A 206 11.56 -6.22 -12.80
CA ASP A 206 12.10 -5.00 -12.22
C ASP A 206 13.63 -4.90 -12.38
N CYS A 207 14.25 -3.83 -11.86
CA CYS A 207 15.71 -3.65 -11.96
C CYS A 207 16.54 -4.69 -11.17
N HIS A 208 15.90 -5.51 -10.33
CA HIS A 208 16.52 -6.60 -9.58
C HIS A 208 16.27 -7.98 -10.22
N GLY A 209 15.48 -8.05 -11.29
CA GLY A 209 15.11 -9.28 -11.97
C GLY A 209 13.88 -9.98 -11.39
N GLU A 210 13.14 -9.33 -10.49
CA GLU A 210 11.94 -9.89 -9.87
C GLU A 210 10.70 -9.65 -10.73
N ASP A 211 9.73 -10.58 -10.68
CA ASP A 211 8.48 -10.48 -11.43
C ASP A 211 7.64 -9.26 -10.97
N THR A 212 7.18 -8.47 -11.92
CA THR A 212 6.33 -7.29 -11.68
C THR A 212 4.84 -7.64 -11.71
N ILE A 213 3.99 -6.68 -11.32
CA ILE A 213 2.54 -6.82 -11.51
C ILE A 213 2.14 -7.07 -12.97
N THR A 214 2.85 -6.48 -13.94
CA THR A 214 2.59 -6.75 -15.36
C THR A 214 2.75 -8.25 -15.66
N THR A 215 3.83 -8.87 -15.19
CA THR A 215 4.05 -10.30 -15.36
C THR A 215 3.02 -11.13 -14.60
N LEU A 216 2.71 -10.78 -13.35
CA LEU A 216 1.73 -11.50 -12.54
C LEU A 216 0.35 -11.52 -13.20
N TYR A 217 -0.18 -10.36 -13.58
CA TYR A 217 -1.49 -10.29 -14.24
C TYR A 217 -1.47 -10.93 -15.63
N THR A 218 -0.41 -10.74 -16.42
CA THR A 218 -0.29 -11.39 -17.73
C THR A 218 -0.36 -12.92 -17.60
N LYS A 219 0.43 -13.49 -16.69
CA LYS A 219 0.40 -14.94 -16.40
C LYS A 219 -0.98 -15.37 -15.92
N TRP A 220 -1.59 -14.64 -15.00
CA TRP A 220 -2.90 -14.99 -14.45
C TRP A 220 -4.00 -14.98 -15.51
N TYR A 221 -4.10 -13.93 -16.34
CA TYR A 221 -5.11 -13.86 -17.40
C TYR A 221 -4.92 -14.98 -18.44
N LEU A 222 -3.69 -15.28 -18.84
CA LEU A 222 -3.41 -16.34 -19.83
C LEU A 222 -3.64 -17.74 -19.26
N GLU A 223 -3.08 -18.03 -18.09
CA GLU A 223 -2.99 -19.39 -17.57
C GLU A 223 -4.17 -19.81 -16.68
N VAL A 224 -4.88 -18.84 -16.11
CA VAL A 224 -6.01 -19.10 -15.20
C VAL A 224 -7.32 -18.75 -15.91
N LEU A 225 -7.50 -17.49 -16.32
CA LEU A 225 -8.78 -17.02 -16.88
C LEU A 225 -9.04 -17.60 -18.27
N LEU A 226 -8.15 -17.37 -19.25
CA LEU A 226 -8.36 -17.81 -20.64
C LEU A 226 -8.27 -19.33 -20.82
N ARG A 227 -7.54 -20.03 -19.96
CA ARG A 227 -7.54 -21.50 -19.93
C ARG A 227 -8.93 -22.04 -19.56
N LYS A 228 -9.62 -21.40 -18.61
CA LYS A 228 -11.01 -21.73 -18.23
C LYS A 228 -12.03 -21.36 -19.31
N VAL A 229 -11.77 -20.28 -20.07
CA VAL A 229 -12.55 -19.94 -21.28
C VAL A 229 -12.43 -21.07 -22.31
N SER A 230 -11.21 -21.55 -22.57
CA SER A 230 -10.97 -22.66 -23.51
C SER A 230 -11.64 -23.96 -23.06
N ALA A 231 -11.77 -24.17 -21.74
CA ALA A 231 -12.51 -25.29 -21.15
C ALA A 231 -14.04 -25.09 -21.14
N SER A 232 -14.56 -24.03 -21.77
CA SER A 232 -15.99 -23.69 -21.80
C SER A 232 -16.63 -23.45 -20.43
N GLN A 233 -15.82 -23.10 -19.42
CA GLN A 233 -16.29 -22.76 -18.07
C GLN A 233 -16.62 -21.27 -17.93
N ILE A 234 -16.02 -20.44 -18.77
CA ILE A 234 -16.21 -18.99 -18.82
C ILE A 234 -16.58 -18.61 -20.24
N LEU A 235 -17.56 -17.73 -20.41
CA LEU A 235 -18.08 -17.29 -21.71
C LEU A 235 -17.99 -15.77 -21.82
N TYR A 236 -17.74 -15.27 -23.02
CA TYR A 236 -17.80 -13.83 -23.27
C TYR A 236 -19.24 -13.38 -23.48
N SER A 237 -19.68 -12.39 -22.71
CA SER A 237 -20.99 -11.75 -22.86
C SER A 237 -20.83 -10.42 -23.59
N GLY A 238 -21.27 -10.35 -24.84
CA GLY A 238 -21.26 -9.10 -25.62
C GLY A 238 -22.16 -8.01 -25.04
N HIS A 239 -23.16 -8.36 -24.22
CA HIS A 239 -24.03 -7.38 -23.56
C HIS A 239 -23.35 -6.72 -22.35
N LEU A 240 -22.59 -7.50 -21.57
CA LEU A 240 -21.87 -6.98 -20.41
C LEU A 240 -20.45 -6.50 -20.76
N CYS A 241 -20.00 -6.77 -21.99
CA CYS A 241 -18.64 -6.54 -22.45
C CYS A 241 -17.60 -7.15 -21.50
N SER A 242 -17.89 -8.31 -20.93
CA SER A 242 -17.08 -8.98 -19.92
C SER A 242 -17.16 -10.50 -20.08
N PHE A 243 -16.19 -11.20 -19.47
CA PHE A 243 -16.26 -12.65 -19.31
C PHE A 243 -17.11 -12.99 -18.09
N VAL A 244 -17.99 -13.98 -18.23
CA VAL A 244 -18.95 -14.40 -17.20
C VAL A 244 -18.82 -15.90 -16.97
N ASN A 245 -18.95 -16.33 -15.72
CA ASN A 245 -18.89 -17.74 -15.36
C ASN A 245 -20.12 -18.47 -15.95
N SER A 246 -19.89 -19.62 -16.57
CA SER A 246 -20.98 -20.43 -17.12
C SER A 246 -21.76 -21.11 -16.01
N THR A 247 -23.10 -21.04 -16.06
CA THR A 247 -23.99 -21.74 -15.11
C THR A 247 -24.14 -23.23 -15.43
N SER A 248 -23.64 -23.68 -16.57
CA SER A 248 -23.76 -25.07 -17.04
C SER A 248 -22.59 -25.98 -16.68
N SER A 249 -21.51 -25.43 -16.12
CA SER A 249 -20.35 -26.21 -15.69
C SER A 249 -20.47 -26.63 -14.22
N ASP A 250 -20.43 -27.93 -13.94
CA ASP A 250 -20.46 -28.50 -12.57
C ASP A 250 -19.19 -28.19 -11.75
N GLN A 251 -18.12 -27.68 -12.38
CA GLN A 251 -16.88 -27.33 -11.68
C GLN A 251 -16.97 -25.91 -11.11
N ALA A 252 -16.88 -25.80 -9.79
CA ALA A 252 -16.79 -24.53 -9.09
C ALA A 252 -15.50 -23.78 -9.49
N ILE A 253 -15.65 -22.57 -10.02
CA ILE A 253 -14.54 -21.65 -10.28
C ILE A 253 -14.31 -20.82 -9.02
N PRO A 254 -13.06 -20.68 -8.54
CA PRO A 254 -12.77 -19.99 -7.27
C PRO A 254 -12.87 -18.46 -7.35
N PHE A 255 -13.25 -17.90 -8.49
CA PHE A 255 -13.39 -16.46 -8.72
C PHE A 255 -14.51 -16.16 -9.74
N ASN A 256 -15.04 -14.94 -9.71
CA ASN A 256 -16.01 -14.45 -10.70
C ASN A 256 -15.25 -13.75 -11.84
N ALA A 257 -15.33 -14.27 -13.06
CA ALA A 257 -14.58 -13.71 -14.20
C ALA A 257 -14.96 -12.26 -14.52
N GLU A 258 -16.20 -11.88 -14.25
CA GLU A 258 -16.72 -10.53 -14.48
C GLU A 258 -16.03 -9.48 -13.62
N GLU A 259 -15.59 -9.84 -12.41
CA GLU A 259 -14.91 -8.93 -11.47
C GLU A 259 -13.46 -8.59 -11.87
N PHE A 260 -12.96 -9.22 -12.95
CA PHE A 260 -11.60 -9.03 -13.48
C PHE A 260 -11.59 -8.55 -14.93
N THR A 261 -12.74 -8.53 -15.60
CA THR A 261 -12.82 -8.30 -17.05
C THR A 261 -13.92 -7.35 -17.47
N ASP A 262 -14.69 -6.81 -16.53
CA ASP A 262 -15.61 -5.72 -16.82
C ASP A 262 -14.85 -4.41 -17.11
N PHE A 263 -15.58 -3.39 -17.54
CA PHE A 263 -15.00 -2.10 -17.87
C PHE A 263 -14.26 -1.43 -16.68
N ASN A 264 -14.69 -1.71 -15.46
CA ASN A 264 -14.07 -1.15 -14.25
C ASN A 264 -12.99 -2.06 -13.63
N GLY A 265 -12.84 -3.28 -14.16
CA GLY A 265 -12.01 -4.36 -13.66
C GLY A 265 -10.53 -4.01 -13.58
#